data_AF-A0A1P8WU80-F1
#
_entry.id   AF-A0A1P8WU80-F1
#
_cell.length_a   1.000
_cell.length_b   1.000
_cell.length_c   1.000
_cell.angle_alpha   90.00
_cell.angle_beta   90.00
_cell.angle_gamma   90.00
#
_symmetry.space_group_name_H-M   'P 1'
#
loop_
_entity.id
_entity.type
_entity.pdbx_description
1 polymer ?
#
loop_
_entity_poly.entity_id
_entity_poly.type
_entity_poly.pdbx_seq_one_letter_code
_entity_poly.pdbx_strand_id
1 'polypeptide(L)' 'MAEGDAVDELLQRAAARHGLPLAILQDLLALEGDFPDFTVHGAKSEFTRRVTALLDAAAGEGGDP' A
#
# COMPACT_ATOMS: atom_id res chain seq x y z
N MET A 1 -2.87 -12.32 -20.09
CA MET A 1 -1.95 -11.17 -19.90
C MET A 1 -2.73 -9.86 -20.05
N ALA A 2 -3.80 -9.66 -19.29
CA ALA A 2 -4.67 -8.46 -19.38
C ALA A 2 -5.03 -7.90 -18.00
N GLU A 3 -5.04 -8.74 -16.97
CA GLU A 3 -5.36 -8.35 -15.59
C GLU A 3 -4.26 -7.51 -14.93
N GLY A 4 -2.99 -7.78 -15.24
CA GLY A 4 -1.85 -6.99 -14.71
C GLY A 4 -1.83 -5.53 -15.19
N ASP A 5 -2.28 -5.28 -16.41
CA ASP A 5 -2.28 -3.94 -17.03
C ASP A 5 -3.38 -3.03 -16.43
N ALA A 6 -4.56 -3.61 -16.19
CA ALA A 6 -5.69 -2.91 -15.58
C ALA A 6 -5.44 -2.54 -14.11
N VAL A 7 -4.73 -3.39 -13.36
CA VAL A 7 -4.35 -3.11 -11.97
C VAL A 7 -3.29 -1.98 -11.92
N ASP A 8 -2.32 -2.00 -12.83
CA ASP A 8 -1.29 -0.95 -12.90
C ASP A 8 -1.89 0.43 -13.21
N GLU A 9 -2.81 0.51 -14.18
CA GLU A 9 -3.55 1.74 -14.48
C GLU A 9 -4.35 2.26 -13.27
N LEU A 10 -4.99 1.35 -12.52
CA LEU A 10 -5.75 1.71 -11.31
C LEU A 10 -4.82 2.28 -10.23
N LEU A 11 -3.66 1.66 -10.02
CA LEU A 11 -2.64 2.10 -9.08
C LEU A 11 -2.08 3.46 -9.45
N GLN A 12 -1.79 3.70 -10.73
CA GLN A 12 -1.34 5.00 -11.23
C GLN A 12 -2.37 6.11 -11.02
N ARG A 13 -3.65 5.83 -11.29
CA ARG A 13 -4.74 6.79 -11.05
C ARG A 13 -4.95 7.07 -9.56
N ALA A 14 -4.84 6.05 -8.70
CA ALA A 14 -4.94 6.20 -7.26
C ALA A 14 -3.74 7.00 -6.70
N ALA A 15 -2.51 6.70 -7.14
CA ALA A 15 -1.29 7.44 -6.81
C ALA A 15 -1.46 8.93 -7.13
N ALA A 16 -1.84 9.24 -8.37
CA ALA A 16 -2.04 10.62 -8.81
C ALA A 16 -3.18 11.33 -8.05
N ARG A 17 -4.29 10.63 -7.78
CA ARG A 17 -5.44 11.20 -7.08
C ARG A 17 -5.15 11.54 -5.62
N HIS A 18 -4.32 10.74 -4.96
CA HIS A 18 -4.02 10.87 -3.54
C HIS A 18 -2.65 11.50 -3.26
N GLY A 19 -1.89 11.84 -4.30
CA GLY A 19 -0.54 12.40 -4.17
C GLY A 19 0.45 11.42 -3.55
N LEU A 20 0.23 10.12 -3.72
CA LEU A 20 1.04 9.06 -3.12
C LEU A 20 2.01 8.50 -4.16
N PRO A 21 3.23 8.10 -3.75
CA PRO A 21 4.12 7.35 -4.62
C PRO A 21 3.50 6.01 -5.04
N LEU A 22 3.64 5.64 -6.31
CA LEU A 22 3.12 4.38 -6.84
C LEU A 22 3.70 3.17 -6.09
N ALA A 23 4.95 3.25 -5.65
CA ALA A 23 5.62 2.22 -4.88
C ALA A 23 4.86 1.88 -3.57
N ILE A 24 4.34 2.89 -2.87
CA ILE A 24 3.57 2.69 -1.62
C ILE A 24 2.31 1.87 -1.86
N LEU A 25 1.60 2.13 -2.97
CA LEU A 25 0.39 1.38 -3.31
C LEU A 25 0.71 -0.06 -3.73
N GLN A 26 1.83 -0.28 -4.41
CA GLN A 26 2.31 -1.63 -4.74
C GLN A 26 2.70 -2.41 -3.48
N ASP A 27 3.42 -1.79 -2.55
CA ASP A 27 3.75 -2.38 -1.25
C ASP A 27 2.50 -2.74 -0.44
N LEU A 28 1.47 -1.88 -0.47
CA LEU A 28 0.18 -2.16 0.19
C LEU A 28 -0.56 -3.35 -0.42
N LEU A 29 -0.57 -3.49 -1.76
CA LEU A 29 -1.15 -4.67 -2.41
C LEU A 29 -0.36 -5.94 -2.11
N ALA A 30 0.96 -5.86 -2.14
CA ALA A 30 1.83 -6.99 -1.81
C ALA A 30 1.62 -7.44 -0.35
N LEU A 31 1.32 -6.50 0.54
CA LEU A 31 1.00 -6.77 1.94
C LEU A 31 -0.27 -7.62 2.09
N GLU A 32 -1.33 -7.35 1.32
CA GLU A 32 -2.57 -8.13 1.37
C GLU A 32 -2.31 -9.62 1.08
N GLY A 33 -1.45 -9.91 0.10
CA GLY A 33 -1.07 -11.29 -0.24
C GLY A 33 -0.31 -12.02 0.88
N ASP A 34 0.37 -11.29 1.77
CA ASP A 34 1.12 -11.82 2.92
C ASP A 34 0.20 -12.16 4.11
N PHE A 35 -1.02 -11.61 4.14
CA PHE A 35 -2.02 -11.81 5.20
C PHE A 35 -3.32 -12.46 4.66
N PRO A 36 -3.28 -13.70 4.17
CA PRO A 36 -4.46 -14.38 3.64
C PRO A 36 -5.54 -14.64 4.70
N ASP A 37 -5.18 -14.60 6.00
CA ASP A 37 -6.07 -14.93 7.10
C ASP A 37 -5.82 -13.99 8.30
N PHE A 38 -6.67 -12.96 8.43
CA PHE A 38 -6.65 -12.03 9.58
C PHE A 38 -7.14 -12.68 10.89
N THR A 39 -7.49 -13.96 10.85
CA THR A 39 -8.05 -14.73 11.96
C THR A 39 -6.99 -15.17 12.98
N VAL A 40 -5.70 -15.08 12.62
CA VAL A 40 -4.57 -15.31 13.54
C VAL A 40 -4.40 -14.12 14.47
N HIS A 41 -4.43 -14.37 15.79
CA HIS A 41 -4.16 -13.36 16.81
C HIS A 41 -2.82 -12.65 16.55
N GLY A 42 -2.87 -11.35 16.25
CA GLY A 42 -1.69 -10.51 15.97
C GLY A 42 -1.54 -10.09 14.51
N ALA A 43 -2.09 -10.83 13.54
CA ALA A 43 -1.97 -10.53 12.11
C ALA A 43 -2.58 -9.16 11.75
N LYS A 44 -3.75 -8.83 12.31
CA LYS A 44 -4.38 -7.52 12.13
C LYS A 44 -3.54 -6.37 12.71
N SER A 45 -2.92 -6.57 13.87
CA SER A 45 -2.07 -5.56 14.51
C SER A 45 -0.78 -5.36 13.74
N GLU A 46 -0.20 -6.44 13.20
CA GLU A 46 1.00 -6.39 12.37
C GLU A 46 0.73 -5.74 11.00
N PHE A 47 -0.39 -6.09 10.36
CA PHE A 47 -0.87 -5.44 9.14
C PHE A 47 -1.05 -3.94 9.37
N THR A 48 -1.77 -3.56 10.44
CA THR A 48 -1.97 -2.14 10.80
C THR A 48 -0.63 -1.44 10.98
N ARG A 49 0.33 -2.07 11.68
CA ARG A 49 1.66 -1.49 11.92
C ARG A 49 2.45 -1.29 10.63
N ARG A 50 2.43 -2.26 9.70
CA ARG A 50 3.12 -2.17 8.41
C ARG A 50 2.45 -1.13 7.49
N VAL A 51 1.12 -1.07 7.46
CA VAL A 51 0.37 -0.02 6.74
C VAL A 51 0.72 1.36 7.28
N THR A 52 0.71 1.55 8.61
CA THR A 52 1.08 2.83 9.22
C THR A 52 2.52 3.21 8.89
N ALA A 53 3.47 2.26 8.92
CA ALA A 53 4.86 2.54 8.57
C ALA A 53 5.04 2.96 7.10
N LEU A 54 4.32 2.33 6.17
CA LEU A 54 4.31 2.72 4.75
C LEU A 54 3.74 4.12 4.56
N LEU A 55 2.62 4.44 5.21
CA LEU A 55 2.00 5.76 5.14
C LEU A 55 2.86 6.86 5.79
N ASP A 56 3.53 6.55 6.90
CA ASP A 56 4.42 7.48 7.59
C ASP A 56 5.66 7.78 6.74
N ALA A 57 6.25 6.76 6.09
CA ALA A 57 7.32 6.95 5.11
C ALA A 57 6.86 7.83 3.94
N ALA A 58 5.66 7.58 3.39
CA ALA A 58 5.09 8.38 2.32
C ALA A 58 4.82 9.84 2.74
N ALA A 59 4.41 10.06 3.99
CA ALA A 59 4.17 11.39 4.55
C ALA A 59 5.47 12.14 4.84
N GLY A 60 6.52 11.42 5.27
CA GLY A 60 7.85 11.98 5.53
C GLY A 60 8.60 12.42 4.27
N GLU A 61 8.32 11.81 3.12
CA GLU A 61 8.86 12.24 1.83
C GLU A 61 8.10 13.42 1.19
N GLY A 62 6.95 13.82 1.77
CA GLY A 62 6.14 14.96 1.32
C GLY A 62 6.28 16.24 2.16
N GLY A 63 7.10 16.22 3.21
CA GLY A 63 7.38 17.37 4.08
C GLY A 63 8.69 18.07 3.72
N ASP A 64 8.67 18.93 2.71
CA ASP A 64 9.61 20.07 2.62
C ASP A 64 9.18 21.11 3.70
N PRO A 65 10.14 21.83 4.34
CA PRO A 65 10.14 22.22 5.76
C PRO A 65 9.06 23.21 6.24
#